data_AF-A0AAW0VNX1-F1
#
_entry.id   AF-A0AAW0VNX1-F1
#
_cell.length_a   1.000
_cell.length_b   1.000
_cell.length_c   1.000
_cell.angle_alpha   90.00
_cell.angle_beta   90.00
_cell.angle_gamma   90.00
#
_symmetry.space_group_name_H-M   'P 1'
#
loop_
_entity.id
_entity.type
_entity.pdbx_description
1 polymer ?
#
loop_
_entity_poly.entity_id
_entity_poly.type
_entity_poly.pdbx_seq_one_letter_code
_entity_poly.pdbx_strand_id
1 'polypeptide(L)'
;SGWPSVNVFPYLSPNPSNFMPFQIEIERDMEEEDLRISVVDVYDLASEIGKEFEKIIDRNGAEAVTGLMPRVISALEQLEKLATRHESTSSYIQELRATIIHLENEKIGKAEDRQRYER
;
A
#
# COMPACT_ATOMS: atom_id res chain seq x y z
N SER A 1 -42.58 29.69 27.76
CA SER A 1 -41.61 28.68 28.24
C SER A 1 -42.07 27.31 27.78
N GLY A 2 -41.17 26.51 27.20
CA GLY A 2 -41.36 25.06 27.03
C GLY A 2 -41.52 24.60 25.59
N TRP A 3 -40.40 24.26 24.94
CA TRP A 3 -40.39 23.35 23.79
C TRP A 3 -40.69 21.93 24.30
N PRO A 4 -41.55 21.14 23.64
CA PRO A 4 -41.76 19.74 24.00
C PRO A 4 -40.57 18.89 23.53
N SER A 5 -40.03 18.09 24.46
CA SER A 5 -38.90 17.18 24.26
C SER A 5 -39.07 16.29 23.04
N VAL A 6 -38.18 16.46 22.06
CA VAL A 6 -37.98 15.50 20.98
C VAL A 6 -37.25 14.30 21.57
N ASN A 7 -37.89 13.14 21.53
CA ASN A 7 -37.31 11.88 21.96
C ASN A 7 -36.00 11.64 21.22
N VAL A 8 -34.93 11.51 22.00
CA VAL A 8 -33.58 11.18 21.57
C VAL A 8 -33.60 9.75 21.05
N PHE A 9 -33.22 9.61 19.77
CA PHE A 9 -32.85 8.40 19.03
C PHE A 9 -32.99 7.05 19.77
N PRO A 10 -33.93 6.18 19.37
CA PRO A 10 -33.94 4.81 19.86
C PRO A 10 -32.75 4.06 19.28
N TYR A 11 -32.02 3.39 20.16
CA TYR A 11 -31.01 2.38 19.88
C TYR A 11 -31.39 1.51 18.67
N LEU A 12 -30.75 1.75 17.52
CA LEU A 12 -30.60 0.68 16.53
C LEU A 12 -29.60 -0.31 17.13
N SER A 13 -30.06 -1.52 17.44
CA SER A 13 -29.19 -2.66 17.68
C SER A 13 -28.13 -2.74 16.57
N PRO A 14 -26.84 -2.95 16.89
CA PRO A 14 -25.83 -3.13 15.86
C PRO A 14 -26.19 -4.38 15.06
N ASN A 15 -26.57 -4.20 13.80
CA ASN A 15 -26.81 -5.30 12.90
C ASN A 15 -25.44 -5.97 12.60
N PRO A 16 -25.24 -7.26 12.94
CA PRO A 16 -23.98 -7.95 12.66
C PRO A 16 -23.68 -8.04 11.16
N SER A 17 -24.66 -7.84 10.28
CA SER A 17 -24.48 -7.79 8.83
C SER A 17 -23.79 -6.52 8.31
N ASN A 18 -23.62 -5.50 9.16
CA ASN A 18 -22.92 -4.26 8.79
C ASN A 18 -21.45 -4.24 9.26
N PHE A 19 -20.98 -5.32 9.90
CA PHE A 19 -19.57 -5.63 9.94
C PHE A 19 -19.19 -6.12 8.54
N MET A 20 -18.79 -5.19 7.66
CA MET A 20 -17.94 -5.58 6.56
C MET A 20 -16.66 -6.13 7.20
N PRO A 21 -16.34 -7.43 7.07
CA PRO A 21 -15.13 -7.96 7.67
C PRO A 21 -13.94 -7.27 7.00
N PHE A 22 -13.02 -6.74 7.80
CA PHE A 22 -11.72 -6.20 7.36
C PHE A 22 -11.02 -7.13 6.34
N GLN A 23 -11.30 -8.42 6.42
CA GLN A 23 -10.84 -9.47 5.51
C GLN A 23 -11.15 -9.20 4.02
N ILE A 24 -12.31 -8.59 3.68
CA ILE A 24 -12.68 -8.25 2.29
C ILE A 24 -11.88 -7.04 1.76
N GLU A 25 -11.53 -6.08 2.62
CA GLU A 25 -10.66 -4.95 2.25
C GLU A 25 -9.20 -5.39 2.08
N ILE A 26 -8.75 -6.40 2.84
CA ILE A 26 -7.40 -6.97 2.71
C ILE A 26 -7.24 -7.74 1.39
N GLU A 27 -8.26 -8.50 0.95
CA GLU A 27 -8.22 -9.27 -0.30
C GLU A 27 -8.12 -8.37 -1.55
N ARG A 28 -8.76 -7.19 -1.55
CA ARG A 28 -8.69 -6.25 -2.68
C ARG A 28 -7.31 -5.64 -2.90
N ASP A 29 -6.53 -5.44 -1.84
CA ASP A 29 -5.17 -4.88 -1.94
C ASP A 29 -4.14 -5.87 -2.51
N MET A 30 -4.46 -7.17 -2.53
CA MET A 30 -3.59 -8.19 -3.11
C MET A 30 -3.60 -8.18 -4.65
N GLU A 31 -4.71 -7.80 -5.29
CA GLU A 31 -4.79 -7.72 -6.76
C GLU A 31 -3.95 -6.56 -7.34
N GLU A 32 -3.63 -5.53 -6.55
CA GLU A 32 -2.69 -4.47 -6.93
C GLU A 32 -1.21 -4.89 -6.79
N GLU A 33 -0.90 -6.09 -6.27
CA GLU A 33 0.50 -6.56 -6.17
C GLU A 33 1.15 -6.84 -7.53
N ASP A 34 0.39 -7.26 -8.54
CA ASP A 34 0.92 -7.63 -9.86
C ASP A 34 1.44 -6.44 -10.70
N LEU A 35 1.20 -5.20 -10.27
CA LEU A 35 1.70 -3.99 -10.93
C LEU A 35 2.90 -3.34 -10.21
N ARG A 36 3.48 -4.02 -9.21
CA ARG A 36 4.51 -3.43 -8.36
C ARG A 36 5.87 -3.44 -9.04
N ILE A 37 6.39 -2.25 -9.29
CA ILE A 37 7.78 -2.06 -9.72
C ILE A 37 8.69 -2.03 -8.48
N SER A 38 9.69 -2.91 -8.47
CA SER A 38 10.75 -2.95 -7.45
C SER A 38 11.97 -2.16 -7.90
N VAL A 39 12.88 -1.90 -6.96
CA VAL A 39 14.18 -1.28 -7.27
C VAL A 39 15.00 -2.14 -8.25
N VAL A 40 14.88 -3.47 -8.18
CA VAL A 40 15.57 -4.40 -9.08
C VAL A 40 15.10 -4.22 -10.52
N ASP A 41 13.80 -4.09 -10.73
CA ASP A 41 13.22 -3.88 -12.06
C ASP A 41 13.72 -2.58 -12.72
N VAL A 42 13.94 -1.53 -11.90
CA VAL A 42 14.50 -0.25 -12.38
C VAL A 42 15.94 -0.42 -12.84
N TYR A 43 16.75 -1.23 -12.16
CA TYR A 43 18.13 -1.51 -12.57
C TYR A 43 18.20 -2.38 -13.84
N ASP A 44 17.31 -3.35 -13.98
CA ASP A 44 17.23 -4.17 -15.20
C ASP A 44 16.84 -3.30 -16.40
N LEU A 45 15.83 -2.44 -16.23
CA LEU A 45 15.44 -1.46 -17.25
C LEU A 45 16.58 -0.50 -17.59
N ALA A 46 17.31 0.00 -16.59
CA ALA A 46 18.47 0.87 -16.81
C ALA A 46 19.56 0.18 -17.64
N SER A 47 19.80 -1.12 -17.40
CA SER A 47 20.76 -1.91 -18.18
C SER A 47 20.34 -2.04 -19.63
N GLU A 48 19.06 -2.33 -19.89
CA GLU A 48 18.52 -2.43 -21.24
C GLU A 48 18.61 -1.11 -22.00
N ILE A 49 18.23 -0.02 -21.36
CA ILE A 49 18.34 1.34 -21.91
C ILE A 49 19.81 1.68 -22.21
N GLY A 50 20.74 1.33 -21.32
CA GLY A 50 22.18 1.54 -21.52
C GLY A 50 22.70 0.89 -22.80
N LYS A 51 22.29 -0.37 -23.06
CA LYS A 51 22.63 -1.09 -24.29
C LYS A 51 22.09 -0.42 -25.54
N GLU A 52 20.90 0.19 -25.47
CA GLU A 52 20.36 0.96 -26.60
C GLU A 52 21.14 2.27 -26.82
N PHE A 53 21.57 2.94 -25.74
CA PHE A 53 22.46 4.09 -25.88
C PHE A 53 23.80 3.73 -26.52
N GLU A 54 24.42 2.61 -26.14
CA GLU A 54 25.65 2.11 -26.77
C GLU A 54 25.47 1.95 -28.28
N LYS A 55 24.38 1.31 -28.72
CA LYS A 55 24.07 1.14 -30.16
C LYS A 55 23.91 2.47 -30.89
N ILE A 56 23.33 3.48 -30.24
CA ILE A 56 23.17 4.82 -30.83
C ILE A 56 24.55 5.50 -30.94
N ILE A 57 25.37 5.43 -29.88
CA ILE A 57 26.72 6.00 -29.86
C ILE A 57 27.56 5.40 -30.99
N ASP A 58 27.53 4.07 -31.15
CA ASP A 58 28.29 3.35 -32.17
C ASP A 58 27.94 3.78 -33.60
N ARG A 59 26.68 4.18 -33.84
CA ARG A 59 26.17 4.53 -35.18
C ARG A 59 26.18 6.03 -35.47
N ASN A 60 25.98 6.85 -34.45
CA ASN A 60 25.65 8.27 -34.59
C ASN A 60 26.62 9.21 -33.84
N GLY A 61 27.58 8.66 -33.09
CA GLY A 61 28.47 9.43 -32.23
C GLY A 61 27.84 9.76 -30.88
N ALA A 62 28.68 10.10 -29.90
CA ALA A 62 28.24 10.35 -28.52
C ALA A 62 27.38 11.61 -28.38
N GLU A 63 27.56 12.57 -29.28
CA GLU A 63 26.81 13.83 -29.31
C GLU A 63 25.30 13.58 -29.47
N ALA A 64 24.91 12.50 -30.15
CA ALA A 64 23.52 12.14 -30.37
C ALA A 64 22.73 11.85 -29.08
N VAL A 65 23.42 11.42 -28.01
CA VAL A 65 22.79 11.04 -26.74
C VAL A 65 23.21 11.92 -25.57
N THR A 66 24.19 12.79 -25.75
CA THR A 66 24.78 13.62 -24.68
C THR A 66 23.74 14.45 -23.91
N GLY A 67 22.71 14.96 -24.60
CA GLY A 67 21.63 15.71 -23.95
C GLY A 67 20.47 14.85 -23.43
N LEU A 68 20.32 13.63 -23.93
CA LEU A 68 19.22 12.72 -23.59
C LEU A 68 19.57 11.84 -22.39
N MET A 69 20.79 11.32 -22.34
CA MET A 69 21.26 10.39 -21.31
C MET A 69 21.07 10.95 -19.88
N PRO A 70 21.42 12.21 -19.56
CA PRO A 70 21.19 12.77 -18.22
C PRO A 70 19.70 12.86 -17.85
N ARG A 71 18.82 13.08 -18.83
CA ARG A 71 17.36 13.15 -18.58
C ARG A 71 16.79 11.78 -18.28
N VAL A 72 17.27 10.75 -18.99
CA VAL A 72 16.87 9.37 -18.77
C VAL A 72 17.38 8.87 -17.43
N ILE A 73 18.63 9.17 -17.06
CA ILE A 73 19.17 8.88 -15.73
C ILE A 73 18.29 9.54 -14.65
N SER A 74 17.98 10.83 -14.78
CA SER A 74 17.13 11.53 -13.81
C SER A 74 15.71 10.95 -13.70
N ALA A 75 15.14 10.43 -14.79
CA ALA A 75 13.86 9.75 -14.76
C ALA A 75 13.94 8.39 -14.03
N LEU A 76 14.99 7.60 -14.29
CA LEU A 76 15.24 6.33 -13.60
C LEU A 76 15.51 6.53 -12.10
N GLU A 77 16.26 7.56 -11.71
CA GLU A 77 16.45 7.92 -10.31
C GLU A 77 15.14 8.29 -9.59
N GLN A 78 14.24 8.99 -10.28
CA GLN A 78 12.91 9.29 -9.73
C GLN A 78 12.07 8.03 -9.59
N LEU A 79 12.16 7.12 -10.55
CA LEU A 79 11.47 5.84 -10.51
C LEU A 79 11.98 4.96 -9.37
N GLU A 80 13.30 4.90 -9.14
CA GLU A 80 13.91 4.19 -8.01
C GLU A 80 13.41 4.73 -6.66
N LYS A 81 13.33 6.05 -6.51
CA LYS A 81 12.79 6.70 -5.30
C LYS A 81 11.31 6.33 -5.08
N LEU A 82 10.52 6.27 -6.16
CA LEU A 82 9.13 5.86 -6.09
C LEU A 82 8.99 4.39 -5.70
N ALA A 83 9.77 3.49 -6.32
CA ALA A 83 9.80 2.07 -5.98
C ALA A 83 10.19 1.84 -4.51
N THR A 84 11.25 2.50 -4.04
CA THR A 84 11.72 2.41 -2.65
C THR A 84 10.67 2.93 -1.66
N ARG A 85 10.03 4.07 -1.97
CA ARG A 85 8.96 4.62 -1.12
C ARG A 85 7.74 3.72 -1.11
N HIS A 86 7.43 3.11 -2.24
CA HIS A 86 6.32 2.18 -2.36
C HIS A 86 6.56 0.93 -1.49
N GLU A 87 7.74 0.31 -1.56
CA GLU A 87 8.11 -0.84 -0.71
C GLU A 87 8.01 -0.50 0.79
N SER A 88 8.53 0.66 1.20
CA SER A 88 8.46 1.09 2.61
C SER A 88 7.02 1.38 3.05
N THR A 89 6.21 2.01 2.21
CA THR A 89 4.78 2.26 2.49
C THR A 89 4.01 0.95 2.59
N SER A 90 4.28 0.01 1.68
CA SER A 90 3.67 -1.32 1.70
C SER A 90 4.03 -2.07 2.98
N SER A 91 5.31 -2.05 3.38
CA SER A 91 5.77 -2.66 4.63
C SER A 91 5.04 -2.07 5.84
N TYR A 92 4.91 -0.74 5.89
CA TYR A 92 4.18 -0.06 6.97
C TYR A 92 2.68 -0.41 7.00
N ILE A 93 2.03 -0.53 5.84
CA ILE A 93 0.64 -0.98 5.74
C ILE A 93 0.50 -2.40 6.29
N GLN A 94 1.43 -3.30 5.97
CA GLN A 94 1.43 -4.68 6.48
C GLN A 94 1.61 -4.72 8.01
N GLU A 95 2.48 -3.86 8.56
CA GLU A 95 2.66 -3.75 10.02
C GLU A 95 1.39 -3.23 10.72
N LEU A 96 0.74 -2.21 10.17
CA LEU A 96 -0.52 -1.68 10.70
C LEU A 96 -1.61 -2.76 10.67
N ARG A 97 -1.71 -3.53 9.59
CA ARG A 97 -2.64 -4.65 9.46
C ARG A 97 -2.38 -5.72 10.52
N ALA A 98 -1.13 -6.12 10.69
CA ALA A 98 -0.75 -7.09 11.72
C ALA A 98 -1.13 -6.60 13.13
N THR A 99 -0.93 -5.30 13.39
CA THR A 99 -1.30 -4.67 14.67
C THR A 99 -2.82 -4.68 14.90
N ILE A 100 -3.61 -4.36 13.87
CA ILE A 100 -5.08 -4.42 13.95
C ILE A 100 -5.52 -5.83 14.29
N ILE A 101 -5.03 -6.85 13.56
CA ILE A 101 -5.36 -8.26 13.79
C ILE A 101 -5.00 -8.67 15.23
N HIS A 102 -3.82 -8.27 15.73
CA HIS A 102 -3.40 -8.57 17.09
C HIS A 102 -4.36 -7.98 18.14
N LEU A 103 -4.70 -6.69 18.01
CA LEU A 103 -5.60 -6.00 18.94
C LEU A 103 -7.02 -6.56 18.91
N GLU A 104 -7.52 -6.96 17.74
CA GLU A 104 -8.82 -7.60 17.60
C GLU A 104 -8.86 -8.95 18.32
N ASN A 105 -7.82 -9.78 18.14
CA ASN A 105 -7.69 -11.05 18.83
C ASN A 105 -7.60 -10.89 20.35
N GLU A 106 -6.85 -9.90 20.84
CA GLU A 106 -6.79 -9.58 22.27
C GLU A 106 -8.16 -9.17 22.83
N LYS A 107 -8.94 -8.39 22.07
CA LYS A 107 -10.27 -7.94 22.48
C LYS A 107 -11.24 -9.11 22.59
N ILE A 108 -11.20 -10.04 21.63
CA ILE A 108 -12.01 -11.26 21.63
C ILE A 108 -11.63 -12.15 22.82
N GLY A 109 -10.34 -12.44 23.01
CA GLY A 109 -9.87 -13.29 24.11
C GLY A 109 -10.25 -12.74 25.50
N LYS A 110 -10.11 -11.42 25.72
CA LYS A 110 -10.54 -10.77 26.97
C LYS A 110 -12.05 -10.81 27.17
N ALA A 111 -12.85 -10.86 26.10
CA ALA A 111 -14.30 -11.00 26.20
C ALA A 111 -14.70 -12.45 26.54
N GLU A 112 -14.02 -13.44 25.97
CA GLU A 112 -14.21 -14.86 26.24
C GLU A 112 -13.82 -15.23 27.68
N ASP A 113 -12.71 -14.70 28.20
CA ASP A 113 -12.29 -14.92 29.58
C ASP A 113 -13.31 -14.35 30.57
N ARG A 114 -13.82 -13.13 30.35
CA ARG A 114 -14.86 -12.54 31.21
C ARG A 114 -16.14 -13.39 31.25
N GLN A 115 -16.58 -13.91 30.11
CA GLN A 115 -17.74 -14.81 30.05
C GLN A 115 -17.50 -16.16 30.73
N ARG A 116 -16.24 -16.63 30.81
CA ARG A 116 -15.88 -17.86 31.53
C ARG A 116 -15.90 -17.69 33.05
N TYR A 117 -15.51 -16.51 33.57
CA TYR A 117 -15.48 -16.25 35.01
C TYR A 117 -16.85 -15.89 35.61
N GLU A 118 -17.82 -15.49 34.78
CA GLU A 118 -19.20 -15.19 35.19
C GLU A 118 -20.14 -16.42 35.17
N ARG A 119 -19.63 -17.61 34.86
CA ARG A 119 -20.38 -18.89 34.90
C ARG A 119 -20.06 -19.74 36.13
#